data_AF-A0A175R875-F1
#
_entry.id   AF-A0A175R875-F1
#
_cell.length_a   1.000
_cell.length_b   1.000
_cell.length_c   1.000
_cell.angle_alpha   90.00
_cell.angle_beta   90.00
_cell.angle_gamma   90.00
#
_symmetry.space_group_name_H-M   'P 1'
#
loop_
_entity.id
_entity.type
_entity.pdbx_description
1 polymer ?
#
loop_
_entity_poly.entity_id
_entity_poly.type
_entity_poly.pdbx_seq_one_letter_code
_entity_poly.pdbx_strand_id
1 'polypeptide(L)'
;DRLPRAERLTTDGEPLRYGAREAIGLAAWKAGDVDTARSFFTELQEDFGTPAGIKRRAGLMVELIEAEHGAKDAPAANAPAKPVADDAEASEAQSPPQPSDAPPAAAKPNQPPA
;
A
#
# COMPACT_ATOMS: atom_id res chain seq x y z
N ASP A 1 -10.94 13.95 24.40
CA ASP A 1 -9.91 13.05 24.95
C ASP A 1 -9.50 11.83 24.10
N ARG A 2 -9.98 11.66 22.86
CA ARG A 2 -9.60 10.47 22.06
C ARG A 2 -8.47 10.68 21.04
N LEU A 3 -8.20 11.92 20.65
CA LEU A 3 -7.17 12.29 19.66
C LEU A 3 -5.75 11.83 20.06
N PRO A 4 -5.28 11.97 21.31
CA PRO A 4 -3.89 11.61 21.67
C PRO A 4 -3.59 10.12 21.54
N ARG A 5 -4.62 9.27 21.69
CA ARG A 5 -4.47 7.82 21.53
C ARG A 5 -4.45 7.43 20.05
N ALA A 6 -5.21 8.11 19.21
CA ALA A 6 -5.22 7.85 17.77
C ALA A 6 -3.89 8.26 17.13
N GLU A 7 -3.32 9.40 17.54
CA GLU A 7 -2.00 9.88 17.06
C GLU A 7 -0.89 8.87 17.30
N ARG A 8 -0.88 8.18 18.44
CA ARG A 8 0.13 7.13 18.74
C ARG A 8 0.02 5.89 17.86
N LEU A 9 -1.11 5.67 17.20
CA LEU A 9 -1.32 4.51 16.33
C LEU A 9 -0.98 4.81 14.87
N THR A 10 -0.58 6.04 14.52
CA THR A 10 -0.25 6.43 13.12
C THR A 10 1.22 6.20 12.74
N THR A 11 2.06 5.78 13.70
CA THR A 11 3.49 5.50 13.48
C THR A 11 3.71 4.35 12.48
N ASP A 12 4.77 4.45 11.68
CA ASP A 12 5.11 3.43 10.70
C ASP A 12 5.43 2.07 11.36
N GLY A 13 4.89 1.00 10.77
CA GLY A 13 4.99 -0.38 11.28
C GLY A 13 3.74 -0.87 12.01
N GLU A 14 2.83 0.01 12.43
CA GLU A 14 1.59 -0.37 13.11
C GLU A 14 0.50 -0.81 12.10
N PRO A 15 -0.14 -1.99 12.29
CA PRO A 15 -1.20 -2.48 11.39
C PRO A 15 -2.39 -1.51 11.26
N LEU A 16 -2.60 -0.65 12.26
CA LEU A 16 -3.74 0.24 12.36
C LEU A 16 -3.46 1.67 11.89
N ARG A 17 -2.25 1.99 11.40
CA ARG A 17 -1.87 3.37 11.06
C ARG A 17 -2.81 4.07 10.09
N TYR A 18 -3.27 3.34 9.08
CA TYR A 18 -4.18 3.87 8.07
C TYR A 18 -5.58 4.16 8.64
N GLY A 19 -6.11 3.24 9.45
CA GLY A 19 -7.39 3.45 10.12
C GLY A 19 -7.33 4.55 11.18
N ALA A 20 -6.19 4.69 11.85
CA ALA A 20 -5.95 5.79 12.80
C ALA A 20 -5.89 7.14 12.09
N ARG A 21 -5.15 7.28 10.98
CA ARG A 21 -5.13 8.53 10.18
C ARG A 21 -6.52 8.88 9.66
N GLU A 22 -7.27 7.89 9.17
CA GLU A 22 -8.66 8.10 8.73
C GLU A 22 -9.54 8.61 9.88
N ALA A 23 -9.43 8.02 11.07
CA ALA A 23 -10.20 8.47 12.23
C ALA A 23 -9.81 9.89 12.69
N ILE A 24 -8.53 10.26 12.61
CA ILE A 24 -8.06 11.61 12.93
C ILE A 24 -8.59 12.61 11.90
N GLY A 25 -8.49 12.31 10.60
CA GLY A 25 -9.03 13.17 9.54
C GLY A 25 -10.54 13.42 9.71
N LEU A 26 -11.30 12.37 10.04
CA LEU A 26 -12.74 12.50 10.33
C LEU A 26 -13.03 13.35 11.58
N ALA A 27 -12.21 13.24 12.62
CA ALA A 27 -12.35 14.03 13.83
C ALA A 27 -12.03 15.51 13.57
N ALA A 28 -10.97 15.78 12.79
CA ALA A 28 -10.58 17.13 12.40
C ALA A 28 -11.67 17.81 11.56
N TRP A 29 -12.21 17.12 10.54
CA TRP A 29 -13.30 17.66 9.70
C TRP A 29 -14.52 18.02 10.54
N LYS A 30 -14.94 17.12 11.45
CA LYS A 30 -16.07 17.37 12.36
C LYS A 30 -15.83 18.52 13.34
N ALA A 31 -14.58 18.81 13.66
CA ALA A 31 -14.19 19.94 14.51
C ALA A 31 -14.07 21.26 13.73
N GLY A 32 -14.25 21.25 12.41
CA GLY A 32 -14.03 22.41 11.54
C GLY A 32 -12.55 22.67 11.24
N ASP A 33 -11.64 21.79 11.66
CA ASP A 33 -10.23 21.86 11.27
C ASP A 33 -10.03 21.21 9.89
N VAL A 34 -10.50 21.94 8.88
CA VAL A 34 -10.56 21.49 7.50
C VAL A 34 -9.17 21.25 6.92
N ASP A 35 -8.16 21.99 7.37
CA ASP A 35 -6.81 21.90 6.83
C ASP A 35 -6.09 20.65 7.31
N THR A 36 -6.21 20.35 8.60
CA THR A 36 -5.73 19.08 9.16
C THR A 36 -6.48 17.90 8.53
N ALA A 37 -7.80 18.01 8.37
CA ALA A 37 -8.60 16.96 7.72
C ALA A 37 -8.13 16.69 6.28
N ARG A 38 -7.99 17.75 5.47
CA ARG A 38 -7.54 17.65 4.08
C ARG A 38 -6.17 16.97 4.00
N SER A 39 -5.21 17.39 4.84
CA SER A 39 -3.86 16.80 4.88
C SER A 39 -3.91 15.29 5.09
N PHE A 40 -4.62 14.82 6.12
CA PHE A 40 -4.70 13.38 6.42
C PHE A 40 -5.34 12.57 5.29
N PHE A 41 -6.38 13.09 4.64
CA PHE A 41 -7.03 12.38 3.54
C PHE A 41 -6.18 12.38 2.25
N THR A 42 -5.50 13.48 1.94
CA THR A 42 -4.54 13.53 0.81
C THR A 42 -3.39 12.55 1.01
N GLU A 43 -2.77 12.52 2.20
CA GLU A 43 -1.70 11.55 2.52
C GLU A 43 -2.16 10.10 2.35
N LEU A 44 -3.40 9.78 2.74
CA LEU A 44 -3.97 8.44 2.55
C LEU A 44 -4.16 8.09 1.06
N GLN A 45 -4.43 9.06 0.20
CA GLN A 45 -4.51 8.84 -1.24
C GLN A 45 -3.14 8.62 -1.88
N GLU A 46 -2.14 9.39 -1.46
CA GLU A 46 -0.80 9.38 -2.05
C GLU A 46 0.02 8.16 -1.59
N ASP A 47 -0.20 7.65 -0.38
CA ASP A 47 0.51 6.48 0.12
C ASP A 47 0.08 5.19 -0.61
N PHE A 48 1.04 4.52 -1.26
CA PHE A 48 0.84 3.25 -1.98
C PHE A 48 0.45 2.08 -1.07
N GLY A 49 0.82 2.11 0.20
CA GLY A 49 0.48 1.07 1.17
C GLY A 49 -0.93 1.20 1.74
N THR A 50 -1.64 2.31 1.48
CA THR A 50 -3.02 2.49 1.97
C THR A 50 -3.96 1.46 1.33
N PRO A 51 -4.69 0.66 2.13
CA PRO A 51 -5.69 -0.28 1.62
C PRO A 51 -6.73 0.40 0.72
N ALA A 52 -7.12 -0.26 -0.37
CA ALA A 52 -8.00 0.32 -1.40
C ALA A 52 -9.33 0.88 -0.85
N GLY A 53 -9.90 0.23 0.17
CA GLY A 53 -11.11 0.72 0.82
C GLY A 53 -10.92 2.06 1.54
N ILE A 54 -9.79 2.26 2.22
CA ILE A 54 -9.43 3.50 2.90
C ILE A 54 -9.13 4.58 1.85
N LYS A 55 -8.35 4.25 0.80
CA LYS A 55 -8.01 5.18 -0.28
C LYS A 55 -9.26 5.75 -0.99
N ARG A 56 -10.26 4.91 -1.25
CA ARG A 56 -11.56 5.36 -1.82
C ARG A 56 -12.28 6.34 -0.90
N ARG A 57 -12.38 6.03 0.40
CA ARG A 57 -13.06 6.92 1.36
C ARG A 57 -12.32 8.23 1.57
N ALA A 58 -10.98 8.19 1.59
CA ALA A 58 -10.15 9.38 1.66
C ALA A 58 -10.39 10.31 0.46
N GLY A 59 -10.45 9.77 -0.76
CA GLY A 59 -10.80 10.55 -1.96
C GLY A 59 -12.16 11.24 -1.85
N LEU A 60 -13.20 10.52 -1.41
CA LEU A 60 -14.52 11.10 -1.18
C LEU A 60 -14.50 12.24 -0.15
N MET A 61 -13.68 12.12 0.90
CA MET A 61 -13.53 13.17 1.90
C MET A 61 -12.78 14.39 1.35
N VAL A 62 -11.76 14.21 0.51
CA VAL A 62 -11.10 15.33 -0.19
C VAL A 62 -12.11 16.07 -1.07
N GLU A 63 -12.84 15.35 -1.92
CA GLU A 63 -13.88 15.93 -2.80
C GLU A 63 -14.95 16.68 -2.00
N LEU A 64 -15.45 16.09 -0.90
CA LEU A 64 -16.43 16.73 -0.02
C LEU A 64 -15.88 18.02 0.61
N ILE A 65 -14.66 17.96 1.15
CA ILE A 65 -14.00 19.12 1.75
C ILE A 65 -13.81 20.24 0.73
N GLU A 66 -13.41 19.90 -0.49
CA GLU A 66 -13.24 20.87 -1.57
C GLU A 66 -14.56 21.48 -2.03
N ALA A 67 -15.64 20.69 -2.09
CA ALA A 67 -16.97 21.19 -2.39
C ALA A 67 -17.50 22.15 -1.31
N GLU A 68 -17.23 21.88 -0.03
CA GLU A 68 -17.69 22.69 1.09
C GLU A 68 -16.83 23.94 1.34
N HIS A 69 -15.52 23.84 1.16
CA HIS A 69 -14.53 24.83 1.63
C HIS A 69 -13.57 25.33 0.55
N GLY A 70 -13.73 24.88 -0.69
CA GLY A 70 -12.84 25.17 -1.81
C GLY A 70 -11.58 24.31 -1.82
N ALA A 71 -10.98 24.22 -3.01
CA ALA A 71 -9.64 23.66 -3.15
C ALA A 71 -8.63 24.62 -2.51
N LYS A 72 -7.75 24.09 -1.64
CA LYS A 72 -6.47 24.75 -1.39
C LYS A 72 -5.58 24.43 -2.59
N ASP A 73 -4.75 25.39 -3.02
CA ASP A 73 -3.80 25.18 -4.12
C ASP A 73 -3.17 23.80 -4.00
N ALA A 74 -3.47 22.93 -4.97
CA ALA A 74 -2.98 21.57 -4.99
C ALA A 74 -1.45 21.64 -4.88
N PRO A 75 -0.81 20.91 -3.94
CA PRO A 75 0.61 20.69 -4.07
C PRO A 75 0.78 20.01 -5.43
N ALA A 76 1.53 20.69 -6.31
CA ALA A 76 1.97 20.15 -7.56
C ALA A 76 2.45 18.72 -7.34
N ALA A 77 1.94 17.81 -8.17
CA ALA A 77 2.46 16.47 -8.33
C ALA A 77 3.99 16.52 -8.30
N ASN A 78 4.58 16.20 -7.16
CA ASN A 78 6.03 16.18 -7.05
C ASN A 78 6.51 14.80 -7.46
N ALA A 79 6.58 14.61 -8.76
CA ALA A 79 7.62 13.82 -9.41
C ALA A 79 7.92 14.51 -10.75
N PRO A 80 9.21 14.74 -11.06
CA PRO A 80 9.98 13.62 -11.58
C PRO A 80 11.42 13.47 -11.06
N ALA A 81 11.74 12.21 -10.77
CA ALA A 81 12.97 11.44 -11.03
C ALA A 81 14.36 12.13 -11.04
N LYS A 82 15.32 11.50 -10.35
CA LYS A 82 16.63 11.27 -10.96
C LYS A 82 16.67 9.87 -11.58
N PRO A 83 17.11 9.73 -12.84
CA PRO A 83 17.24 8.47 -13.55
C PRO A 83 18.54 7.77 -13.15
N VAL A 84 18.50 6.44 -13.05
CA VAL A 84 19.68 5.58 -13.20
C VAL A 84 19.39 4.60 -14.34
N ALA A 85 19.69 5.03 -15.56
CA ALA A 85 20.28 4.18 -16.59
C ALA A 85 21.80 4.44 -16.46
N ASP A 86 22.67 3.44 -16.35
CA ASP A 86 23.07 2.41 -17.33
C ASP A 86 23.90 1.39 -16.49
N ASP A 87 23.97 0.08 -16.72
CA ASP A 87 24.31 -0.66 -17.93
C ASP A 87 24.18 -2.19 -17.65
N ALA A 88 24.22 -3.00 -18.70
CA ALA A 88 24.35 -4.47 -18.75
C ALA A 88 23.06 -5.31 -18.93
N GLU A 89 22.47 -5.10 -20.10
CA GLU A 89 22.06 -6.14 -21.06
C GLU A 89 22.70 -7.53 -20.86
N ALA A 90 21.89 -8.57 -20.72
CA ALA A 90 21.93 -9.77 -21.58
C ALA A 90 20.82 -10.76 -21.20
N SER A 91 19.93 -10.97 -22.17
CA SER A 91 18.94 -12.03 -22.27
C SER A 91 19.59 -13.41 -22.20
N GLU A 92 19.05 -14.36 -21.43
CA GLU A 92 18.91 -15.74 -21.91
C GLU A 92 17.89 -16.58 -21.12
N ALA A 93 16.99 -17.19 -21.91
CA ALA A 93 16.31 -18.47 -21.72
C ALA A 93 15.12 -18.60 -20.74
N GLN A 94 13.96 -18.74 -21.38
CA GLN A 94 12.71 -19.33 -20.91
C GLN A 94 12.88 -20.77 -20.34
N SER A 95 12.41 -20.95 -19.09
CA SER A 95 11.45 -21.97 -18.60
C SER A 95 11.84 -23.49 -18.57
N PRO A 96 11.07 -24.38 -17.88
CA PRO A 96 11.38 -24.99 -16.56
C PRO A 96 11.39 -26.56 -16.68
N PRO A 97 11.25 -27.48 -15.67
CA PRO A 97 10.36 -27.47 -14.49
C PRO A 97 11.00 -27.92 -13.15
N GLN A 98 10.25 -27.68 -12.07
CA GLN A 98 10.55 -28.02 -10.68
C GLN A 98 10.58 -29.55 -10.43
N PRO A 99 11.49 -30.07 -9.61
CA PRO A 99 11.40 -31.44 -9.09
C PRO A 99 10.44 -31.52 -7.89
N SER A 100 9.47 -32.42 -7.99
CA SER A 100 8.61 -32.86 -6.87
C SER A 100 9.37 -33.76 -5.89
N ASP A 101 8.89 -33.76 -4.65
CA ASP A 101 9.34 -34.49 -3.45
C ASP A 101 9.81 -35.97 -3.61
N ALA A 102 10.70 -36.34 -2.69
CA ALA A 102 11.48 -37.59 -2.50
C ALA A 102 10.63 -38.84 -2.07
N PRO A 103 11.20 -40.05 -1.71
CA PRO A 103 12.59 -40.54 -1.63
C PRO A 103 12.84 -41.98 -2.23
N PRO A 104 14.06 -42.57 -2.14
CA PRO A 104 14.47 -43.76 -2.89
C PRO A 104 14.45 -45.08 -2.08
N ALA A 105 14.21 -46.23 -2.74
CA ALA A 105 14.66 -47.53 -2.26
C ALA A 105 14.65 -48.64 -3.35
N ALA A 106 15.86 -49.01 -3.78
CA ALA A 106 16.40 -50.37 -3.95
C ALA A 106 15.73 -51.43 -4.87
N ALA A 107 16.55 -51.88 -5.85
CA ALA A 107 16.92 -53.27 -6.23
C ALA A 107 15.80 -54.29 -6.59
N LYS A 108 15.85 -55.16 -7.61
CA LYS A 108 16.82 -55.64 -8.63
C LYS A 108 16.02 -56.52 -9.65
N PRO A 109 16.59 -57.02 -10.77
CA PRO A 109 15.87 -57.50 -11.95
C PRO A 109 15.61 -59.03 -12.00
N ASN A 110 14.52 -59.49 -12.66
CA ASN A 110 14.45 -60.71 -13.49
C ASN A 110 13.02 -61.03 -14.00
N GLN A 111 12.88 -61.30 -15.30
CA GLN A 111 11.87 -62.20 -15.91
C GLN A 111 12.33 -63.68 -15.77
N PRO A 112 11.58 -64.77 -16.13
CA PRO A 112 10.25 -64.95 -16.75
C PRO A 112 9.41 -66.07 -16.01
N PRO A 113 8.70 -67.03 -16.66
CA PRO A 113 7.29 -67.01 -17.11
C PRO A 113 6.39 -68.07 -16.44
N ALA A 114 5.06 -68.04 -16.69
CA ALA A 114 4.16 -69.20 -16.66
C ALA A 114 2.96 -68.98 -17.60
#